data_AF-A0A0G4GGH8-F1
#
_entry.id   AF-A0A0G4GGH8-F1
#
_cell.length_a   1.000
_cell.length_b   1.000
_cell.length_c   1.000
_cell.angle_alpha   90.00
_cell.angle_beta   90.00
_cell.angle_gamma   90.00
#
_symmetry.space_group_name_H-M   'P 1'
#
loop_
_entity.id
_entity.type
_entity.pdbx_description
1 polymer ?
#
loop_
_entity_poly.entity_id
_entity_poly.type
_entity_poly.pdbx_seq_one_letter_code
_entity_poly.pdbx_strand_id
1 'polypeptide(L)'
;MKPGQLVQKPLTIDSAQGNAVALSDILQKEVPLHKVPAGLLSLCAIEPGLSLGVIGGMDGGPSAVETALSRLTQGLGNNREEAIVRASVLGKSLAVPVRDGAIDLAASQEVYLVDNNSKVSGQRTIVATLVPGVDSKATSLPAPSRGCHIITRKVTHLSDSSGGDFGLMNVCAKHSGCSLTINENADADVRTDLEAAFNRLVPEKKGDSTRHANIKSTLVGPSITVPYDSRGSPQLGTWQGVYLNEHASPHDHDDRSRSITVTRLPSSAVAVQKTIRVTAPSRGCHAITDKVRAAIDDQLRKCTVGVVHVFIKHTSASLTFNDGIDAVQTGRLLEKALNHIVPEKWHHEFFQHTLEGPDDMTGHVKSTLFTAGCMLPVADGDINIGGNEVYLCEHRNTGGWGGGHNRSIVITLIGQA
;
A
#
# COMPACT_ATOMS: atom_id res chain seq x y z
N MET A 1 2.65 -2.16 -29.72
CA MET A 1 2.26 -1.30 -28.58
C MET A 1 2.93 0.03 -28.81
N LYS A 2 2.17 1.12 -28.87
CA LYS A 2 2.74 2.46 -29.07
C LYS A 2 3.33 2.94 -27.74
N PRO A 3 4.37 3.79 -27.74
CA PRO A 3 4.82 4.48 -26.53
C PRO A 3 3.63 5.14 -25.82
N GLY A 4 3.50 4.93 -24.51
CA GLY A 4 2.38 5.46 -23.72
C GLY A 4 1.10 4.62 -23.71
N GLN A 5 1.05 3.44 -24.35
CA GLN A 5 -0.12 2.55 -24.28
C GLN A 5 -0.19 1.81 -22.94
N LEU A 6 -1.36 1.84 -22.29
CA LEU A 6 -1.64 1.07 -21.08
C LEU A 6 -1.92 -0.39 -21.44
N VAL A 7 -1.52 -1.30 -20.56
CA VAL A 7 -1.65 -2.74 -20.77
C VAL A 7 -2.27 -3.35 -19.55
N GLN A 8 -3.44 -3.95 -19.69
CA GLN A 8 -4.02 -4.77 -18.64
C GLN A 8 -4.01 -6.24 -19.05
N LYS A 9 -3.55 -7.11 -18.16
CA LYS A 9 -3.55 -8.55 -18.37
C LYS A 9 -4.07 -9.27 -17.12
N PRO A 10 -5.07 -10.15 -17.25
CA PRO A 10 -5.30 -11.18 -16.26
C PRO A 10 -4.14 -12.18 -16.33
N LEU A 11 -3.55 -12.53 -15.18
CA LEU A 11 -2.48 -13.52 -15.08
C LEU A 11 -2.97 -14.68 -14.24
N THR A 12 -2.89 -15.88 -14.83
CA THR A 12 -3.25 -17.12 -14.16
C THR A 12 -2.02 -17.76 -13.52
N ILE A 13 -2.06 -17.94 -12.20
CA ILE A 13 -0.97 -18.47 -11.40
C ILE A 13 -1.38 -19.82 -10.84
N ASP A 14 -0.54 -20.84 -11.05
CA ASP A 14 -0.75 -22.17 -10.49
C ASP A 14 -0.16 -22.24 -9.07
N SER A 15 -1.02 -22.41 -8.07
CA SER A 15 -0.63 -22.51 -6.66
C SER A 15 -0.21 -23.92 -6.22
N ALA A 16 -0.06 -24.88 -7.13
CA ALA A 16 0.30 -26.27 -6.81
C ALA A 16 1.63 -26.44 -6.05
N GLN A 17 2.50 -25.41 -6.00
CA GLN A 17 3.82 -25.46 -5.37
C GLN A 17 3.92 -24.78 -3.98
N GLY A 18 2.81 -24.28 -3.43
CA GLY A 18 2.76 -23.70 -2.08
C GLY A 18 1.86 -22.48 -1.96
N ASN A 19 1.74 -21.94 -0.73
CA ASN A 19 0.90 -20.78 -0.44
C ASN A 19 1.46 -19.45 -0.98
N ALA A 20 2.65 -19.44 -1.57
CA ALA A 20 3.27 -18.22 -2.10
C ALA A 20 4.04 -18.52 -3.40
N VAL A 21 3.86 -17.67 -4.40
CA VAL A 21 4.47 -17.80 -5.73
C VAL A 21 5.20 -16.51 -6.10
N ALA A 22 6.48 -16.62 -6.45
CA ALA A 22 7.26 -15.51 -6.97
C ALA A 22 6.75 -15.14 -8.37
N LEU A 23 6.59 -13.85 -8.64
CA LEU A 23 5.95 -13.37 -9.86
C LEU A 23 6.90 -12.77 -10.88
N SER A 24 8.17 -12.49 -10.57
CA SER A 24 9.03 -11.72 -11.49
C SER A 24 9.16 -12.39 -12.86
N ASP A 25 9.41 -13.70 -12.93
CA ASP A 25 9.51 -14.42 -14.20
C ASP A 25 8.20 -14.40 -15.00
N ILE A 26 7.08 -14.59 -14.31
CA ILE A 26 5.73 -14.56 -14.91
C ILE A 26 5.46 -13.15 -15.46
N LEU A 27 5.75 -12.11 -14.67
CA LEU A 27 5.54 -10.72 -15.05
C LEU A 27 6.45 -10.32 -16.21
N GLN A 28 7.72 -10.73 -16.20
CA GLN A 28 8.67 -10.42 -17.27
C GLN A 28 8.28 -11.06 -18.61
N LYS A 29 7.68 -12.27 -18.56
CA LYS A 29 7.22 -13.00 -19.75
C LYS A 29 5.88 -12.48 -20.26
N GLU A 30 4.92 -12.31 -19.37
CA GLU A 30 3.53 -12.04 -19.73
C GLU A 30 3.26 -10.54 -19.90
N VAL A 31 3.89 -9.67 -19.11
CA VAL A 31 3.72 -8.22 -19.23
C VAL A 31 4.82 -7.67 -20.13
N PRO A 32 4.51 -6.81 -21.13
CA PRO A 32 5.50 -6.29 -22.06
C PRO A 32 6.32 -5.14 -21.45
N LEU A 33 6.99 -5.40 -20.33
CA LEU A 33 7.81 -4.44 -19.58
C LEU A 33 8.88 -3.80 -20.47
N HIS A 34 9.51 -4.58 -21.35
CA HIS A 34 10.50 -4.12 -22.34
C HIS A 34 10.03 -2.97 -23.26
N LYS A 35 8.73 -2.65 -23.28
CA LYS A 35 8.17 -1.57 -24.10
C LYS A 35 8.06 -0.23 -23.36
N VAL A 36 8.36 -0.19 -22.07
CA VAL A 36 8.32 1.04 -21.25
C VAL A 36 9.71 1.34 -20.66
N PRO A 37 10.31 2.50 -20.99
CA PRO A 37 11.58 2.92 -20.38
C PRO A 37 11.44 3.23 -18.89
N ALA A 38 10.30 3.82 -18.49
CA ALA A 38 9.93 4.07 -17.11
C ALA A 38 8.42 3.92 -16.96
N GLY A 39 7.96 3.47 -15.81
CA GLY A 39 6.53 3.37 -15.52
C GLY A 39 6.24 2.71 -14.18
N LEU A 40 4.99 2.32 -14.03
CA LEU A 40 4.49 1.64 -12.85
C LEU A 40 3.70 0.41 -13.27
N LEU A 41 4.03 -0.72 -12.66
CA LEU A 41 3.22 -1.92 -12.74
C LEU A 41 2.30 -1.97 -11.52
N SER A 42 1.01 -1.76 -11.75
CA SER A 42 -0.03 -1.96 -10.75
C SER A 42 -0.51 -3.40 -10.81
N LEU A 43 -0.42 -4.11 -9.68
CA LEU A 43 -0.88 -5.47 -9.51
C LEU A 43 -2.07 -5.48 -8.55
N CYS A 44 -3.14 -6.16 -8.93
CA CYS A 44 -4.36 -6.25 -8.13
C CYS A 44 -4.80 -7.71 -7.98
N ALA A 45 -4.87 -8.17 -6.74
CA ALA A 45 -5.38 -9.49 -6.37
C ALA A 45 -6.90 -9.42 -6.18
N ILE A 46 -7.65 -9.68 -7.25
CA ILE A 46 -9.12 -9.52 -7.26
C ILE A 46 -9.87 -10.72 -6.69
N GLU A 47 -9.20 -11.84 -6.44
CA GLU A 47 -9.83 -13.01 -5.83
C GLU A 47 -9.79 -12.94 -4.28
N PRO A 48 -10.80 -13.50 -3.59
CA PRO A 48 -10.83 -13.56 -2.14
C PRO A 48 -9.62 -14.33 -1.56
N GLY A 49 -9.08 -13.84 -0.45
CA GLY A 49 -7.95 -14.47 0.24
C GLY A 49 -6.60 -14.38 -0.45
N LEU A 50 -6.50 -13.76 -1.63
CA LEU A 50 -5.21 -13.44 -2.24
C LEU A 50 -4.66 -12.10 -1.74
N SER A 51 -3.34 -12.03 -1.60
CA SER A 51 -2.57 -10.81 -1.34
C SER A 51 -1.28 -10.76 -2.13
N LEU A 52 -0.76 -9.55 -2.29
CA LEU A 52 0.49 -9.25 -2.99
C LEU A 52 1.44 -8.58 -2.01
N GLY A 53 2.71 -8.91 -2.08
CA GLY A 53 3.74 -8.28 -1.26
C GLY A 53 5.10 -8.30 -1.94
N VAL A 54 5.95 -7.34 -1.56
CA VAL A 54 7.37 -7.41 -1.89
C VAL A 54 8.10 -8.03 -0.71
N ILE A 55 8.75 -9.15 -0.96
CA ILE A 55 9.47 -9.91 0.06
C ILE A 55 10.97 -9.74 -0.19
N GLY A 56 11.68 -9.27 0.83
CA GLY A 56 13.13 -9.15 0.82
C GLY A 56 13.82 -10.48 1.14
N GLY A 57 14.99 -10.71 0.52
CA GLY A 57 15.80 -11.92 0.56
C GLY A 57 16.00 -12.39 1.99
N MET A 58 15.21 -13.39 2.36
CA MET A 58 15.20 -14.02 3.66
C MET A 58 15.73 -15.44 3.51
N ASP A 59 16.67 -15.82 4.37
CA ASP A 59 16.74 -17.21 4.81
C ASP A 59 15.38 -17.57 5.45
N GLY A 60 14.55 -18.30 4.72
CA GLY A 60 13.19 -18.70 5.12
C GLY A 60 12.03 -18.22 4.24
N GLY A 61 12.26 -17.27 3.32
CA GLY A 61 11.28 -16.87 2.29
C GLY A 61 9.86 -16.54 2.80
N PRO A 62 8.81 -16.80 1.99
CA PRO A 62 7.40 -16.55 2.36
C PRO A 62 6.94 -17.20 3.67
N SER A 63 7.59 -18.29 4.11
CA SER A 63 7.25 -18.98 5.36
C SER A 63 7.40 -18.09 6.60
N ALA A 64 8.39 -17.19 6.60
CA ALA A 64 8.59 -16.24 7.70
C ALA A 64 7.47 -15.20 7.78
N VAL A 65 7.03 -14.69 6.62
CA VAL A 65 5.89 -13.76 6.50
C VAL A 65 4.61 -14.46 6.94
N GLU A 66 4.36 -15.68 6.47
CA GLU A 66 3.22 -16.50 6.87
C GLU A 66 3.19 -16.74 8.39
N THR A 67 4.34 -17.01 8.99
CA THR A 67 4.44 -17.18 10.44
C THR A 67 4.09 -15.89 11.18
N ALA A 68 4.53 -14.73 10.69
CA ALA A 68 4.20 -13.44 11.28
C ALA A 68 2.69 -13.14 11.16
N LEU A 69 2.12 -13.29 9.97
CA LEU A 69 0.69 -13.09 9.72
C LEU A 69 -0.18 -14.02 10.57
N SER A 70 0.22 -15.29 10.71
CA SER A 70 -0.47 -16.27 11.56
C SER A 70 -0.52 -15.85 13.04
N ARG A 71 0.54 -15.18 13.53
CA ARG A 71 0.56 -14.66 14.91
C ARG A 71 -0.33 -13.44 15.07
N LEU A 72 -0.31 -12.52 14.10
CA LEU A 72 -1.14 -11.31 14.12
C LEU A 72 -2.63 -11.64 14.06
N THR A 73 -2.99 -12.73 13.40
CA THR A 73 -4.38 -13.18 13.22
C THR A 73 -4.79 -14.32 14.15
N GLN A 74 -3.91 -14.68 15.10
CA GLN A 74 -4.16 -15.74 16.05
C GLN A 74 -5.44 -15.46 16.86
N GLY A 75 -6.37 -16.42 16.88
CA GLY A 75 -7.63 -16.30 17.60
C GLY A 75 -8.81 -15.77 16.77
N LEU A 76 -8.58 -15.40 15.50
CA LEU A 76 -9.67 -15.16 14.54
C LEU A 76 -10.27 -16.47 13.99
N GLY A 77 -9.49 -17.57 14.02
CA GLY A 77 -9.89 -18.90 13.58
C GLY A 77 -9.56 -19.17 12.10
N ASN A 78 -9.26 -20.42 11.75
CA ASN A 78 -8.65 -20.81 10.46
C ASN A 78 -9.64 -20.89 9.28
N ASN A 79 -10.41 -19.82 9.04
CA ASN A 79 -11.48 -19.75 8.05
C ASN A 79 -11.31 -18.53 7.10
N ARG A 80 -12.36 -18.20 6.34
CA ARG A 80 -12.41 -17.05 5.42
C ARG A 80 -12.12 -15.71 6.12
N GLU A 81 -12.47 -15.56 7.40
CA GLU A 81 -12.26 -14.33 8.16
C GLU A 81 -10.78 -14.03 8.34
N GLU A 82 -9.99 -15.03 8.75
CA GLU A 82 -8.54 -14.91 8.85
C GLU A 82 -7.89 -14.59 7.50
N ALA A 83 -8.34 -15.23 6.42
CA ALA A 83 -7.82 -14.95 5.08
C ALA A 83 -8.11 -13.53 4.60
N ILE A 84 -9.32 -13.01 4.87
CA ILE A 84 -9.69 -11.61 4.61
C ILE A 84 -8.71 -10.67 5.34
N VAL A 85 -8.44 -10.93 6.61
CA VAL A 85 -7.58 -10.08 7.45
C VAL A 85 -6.12 -10.14 7.00
N ARG A 86 -5.56 -11.34 6.80
CA ARG A 86 -4.19 -11.50 6.30
C ARG A 86 -4.01 -10.80 4.95
N ALA A 87 -5.01 -10.93 4.06
CA ALA A 87 -4.96 -10.29 2.76
C ALA A 87 -4.97 -8.75 2.86
N SER A 88 -5.72 -8.18 3.80
CA SER A 88 -5.72 -6.74 4.04
C SER A 88 -4.43 -6.23 4.68
N VAL A 89 -3.78 -7.02 5.56
CA VAL A 89 -2.51 -6.64 6.20
C VAL A 89 -1.34 -6.70 5.23
N LEU A 90 -1.23 -7.74 4.39
CA LEU A 90 -0.15 -7.82 3.40
C LEU A 90 -0.42 -6.92 2.18
N GLY A 91 -1.70 -6.71 1.84
CA GLY A 91 -2.16 -5.84 0.77
C GLY A 91 -2.78 -6.60 -0.41
N LYS A 92 -3.89 -6.09 -0.94
CA LYS A 92 -4.53 -6.63 -2.17
C LYS A 92 -4.13 -5.90 -3.45
N SER A 93 -3.59 -4.68 -3.33
CA SER A 93 -2.99 -3.94 -4.44
C SER A 93 -1.53 -3.63 -4.14
N LEU A 94 -0.66 -3.82 -5.13
CA LEU A 94 0.75 -3.47 -5.06
C LEU A 94 1.14 -2.65 -6.28
N ALA A 95 2.00 -1.65 -6.09
CA ALA A 95 2.50 -0.80 -7.15
C ALA A 95 4.04 -0.85 -7.14
N VAL A 96 4.63 -1.43 -8.18
CA VAL A 96 6.10 -1.56 -8.31
C VAL A 96 6.61 -0.76 -9.50
N PRO A 97 7.70 0.00 -9.35
CA PRO A 97 8.27 0.76 -10.46
C PRO A 97 8.81 -0.18 -11.54
N VAL A 98 8.73 0.27 -12.78
CA VAL A 98 9.33 -0.39 -13.94
C VAL A 98 10.33 0.58 -14.54
N ARG A 99 11.53 0.09 -14.85
CA ARG A 99 12.60 0.87 -15.45
C ARG A 99 13.42 0.00 -16.40
N ASP A 100 13.76 0.56 -17.55
CA ASP A 100 14.63 -0.07 -18.54
C ASP A 100 14.17 -1.49 -18.91
N GLY A 101 12.84 -1.70 -18.95
CA GLY A 101 12.23 -2.97 -19.34
C GLY A 101 12.08 -4.03 -18.25
N ALA A 102 12.37 -3.70 -16.99
CA ALA A 102 12.30 -4.63 -15.85
C ALA A 102 11.65 -3.99 -14.61
N ILE A 103 11.22 -4.83 -13.67
CA ILE A 103 10.77 -4.39 -12.34
C ILE A 103 11.97 -3.79 -11.59
N ASP A 104 11.81 -2.56 -11.11
CA ASP A 104 12.89 -1.74 -10.56
C ASP A 104 12.94 -1.78 -9.02
N LEU A 105 13.04 -2.98 -8.45
CA LEU A 105 13.21 -3.24 -7.02
C LEU A 105 14.69 -3.49 -6.66
N ALA A 106 15.00 -3.63 -5.38
CA ALA A 106 16.33 -4.09 -4.99
C ALA A 106 16.59 -5.52 -5.49
N ALA A 107 17.85 -5.89 -5.74
CA ALA A 107 18.21 -7.25 -6.16
C ALA A 107 17.82 -8.33 -5.14
N SER A 108 17.69 -7.96 -3.86
CA SER A 108 17.18 -8.84 -2.80
C SER A 108 15.67 -8.85 -2.70
N GLN A 109 14.92 -8.06 -3.48
CA GLN A 109 13.47 -7.97 -3.38
C GLN A 109 12.79 -8.71 -4.53
N GLU A 110 11.68 -9.37 -4.21
CA GLU A 110 10.92 -10.18 -5.14
C GLU A 110 9.42 -9.95 -4.90
N VAL A 111 8.62 -9.92 -5.97
CA VAL A 111 7.17 -9.78 -5.86
C VAL A 111 6.54 -11.16 -5.68
N TYR A 112 5.70 -11.32 -4.66
CA TYR A 112 4.99 -12.56 -4.39
C TYR A 112 3.47 -12.38 -4.46
N LEU A 113 2.80 -13.37 -5.03
CA LEU A 113 1.40 -13.67 -4.73
C LEU A 113 1.36 -14.62 -3.53
N VAL A 114 0.50 -14.32 -2.55
CA VAL A 114 0.26 -15.16 -1.38
C VAL A 114 -1.21 -15.55 -1.33
N ASP A 115 -1.47 -16.85 -1.22
CA ASP A 115 -2.80 -17.42 -1.01
C ASP A 115 -3.02 -17.69 0.49
N ASN A 116 -3.81 -16.82 1.12
CA ASN A 116 -4.09 -16.89 2.56
C ASN A 116 -5.15 -17.95 2.92
N ASN A 117 -5.76 -18.61 1.94
CA ASN A 117 -6.80 -19.61 2.20
C ASN A 117 -6.23 -21.02 2.42
N SER A 118 -4.95 -21.29 2.13
CA SER A 118 -4.19 -22.56 2.34
C SER A 118 -4.83 -23.89 1.89
N LYS A 119 -6.06 -23.87 1.37
CA LYS A 119 -6.91 -25.04 1.10
C LYS A 119 -7.41 -25.11 -0.33
N VAL A 120 -7.06 -24.14 -1.16
CA VAL A 120 -7.55 -24.09 -2.54
C VAL A 120 -6.34 -24.33 -3.43
N SER A 121 -6.20 -25.53 -4.00
CA SER A 121 -5.32 -25.72 -5.15
C SER A 121 -6.04 -25.21 -6.39
N GLY A 122 -5.35 -24.51 -7.28
CA GLY A 122 -5.91 -24.16 -8.58
C GLY A 122 -5.36 -22.86 -9.16
N GLN A 123 -5.87 -22.54 -10.34
CA GLN A 123 -5.56 -21.32 -11.07
C GLN A 123 -6.08 -20.09 -10.30
N ARG A 124 -5.21 -19.09 -10.13
CA ARG A 124 -5.52 -17.79 -9.51
C ARG A 124 -5.32 -16.66 -10.48
N THR A 125 -6.22 -15.69 -10.47
CA THR A 125 -6.18 -14.53 -11.35
C THR A 125 -5.77 -13.28 -10.59
N ILE A 126 -4.70 -12.63 -11.07
CA ILE A 126 -4.41 -11.23 -10.72
C ILE A 126 -4.54 -10.35 -11.96
N VAL A 127 -4.85 -9.08 -11.75
CA VAL A 127 -4.90 -8.07 -12.82
C VAL A 127 -3.62 -7.24 -12.76
N ALA A 128 -2.79 -7.35 -13.79
CA ALA A 128 -1.59 -6.54 -13.97
C ALA A 128 -1.87 -5.39 -14.94
N THR A 129 -1.77 -4.15 -14.48
CA THR A 129 -1.90 -2.94 -15.30
C THR A 129 -0.58 -2.18 -15.38
N LEU A 130 0.03 -2.15 -16.56
CA LEU A 130 1.24 -1.38 -16.84
C LEU A 130 0.86 0.04 -17.24
N VAL A 131 1.30 1.01 -16.43
CA VAL A 131 1.10 2.44 -16.64
C VAL A 131 2.43 3.07 -17.03
N PRO A 132 2.61 3.50 -18.29
CA PRO A 132 3.83 4.19 -18.71
C PRO A 132 4.04 5.48 -17.91
N GLY A 133 5.26 5.69 -17.45
CA GLY A 133 5.70 6.92 -16.81
C GLY A 133 6.52 7.78 -17.75
N VAL A 134 6.75 9.03 -17.37
CA VAL A 134 7.51 9.99 -18.20
C VAL A 134 8.81 10.44 -17.53
N ASP A 135 8.97 10.22 -16.22
CA ASP A 135 10.14 10.64 -15.46
C ASP A 135 10.38 9.70 -14.28
N SER A 136 11.63 9.32 -14.04
CA SER A 136 12.05 8.51 -12.90
C SER A 136 13.38 9.03 -12.38
N LYS A 137 13.36 9.61 -11.17
CA LYS A 137 14.54 10.17 -10.52
C LYS A 137 14.88 9.34 -9.29
N ALA A 138 16.17 9.07 -9.10
CA ALA A 138 16.66 8.40 -7.91
C ALA A 138 17.45 9.38 -7.05
N THR A 139 17.40 9.19 -5.73
CA THR A 139 18.29 9.83 -4.77
C THR A 139 18.81 8.80 -3.79
N SER A 140 19.97 9.09 -3.21
CA SER A 140 20.52 8.31 -2.11
C SER A 140 20.41 9.12 -0.83
N LEU A 141 19.75 8.56 0.16
CA LEU A 141 19.69 9.10 1.51
C LEU A 141 20.81 8.46 2.34
N PRO A 142 21.46 9.21 3.25
CA PRO A 142 22.32 8.58 4.27
C PRO A 142 21.50 7.51 4.99
N ALA A 143 22.07 6.33 5.22
CA ALA A 143 21.40 5.28 6.00
C ALA A 143 21.11 5.86 7.38
N PRO A 144 19.84 6.13 7.68
CA PRO A 144 19.52 6.74 8.95
C PRO A 144 19.74 5.69 10.04
N SER A 145 19.78 6.12 11.30
CA SER A 145 19.62 5.17 12.39
C SER A 145 18.28 4.46 12.24
N ARG A 146 18.16 3.27 12.82
CA ARG A 146 16.87 2.62 13.00
C ARG A 146 15.80 3.61 13.49
N GLY A 147 14.59 3.49 12.96
CA GLY A 147 13.44 4.31 13.31
C GLY A 147 12.72 4.92 12.11
N CYS A 148 11.75 5.80 12.38
CA CYS A 148 10.91 6.42 11.36
C CYS A 148 11.42 7.83 11.00
N HIS A 149 11.66 8.10 9.73
CA HIS A 149 12.29 9.34 9.24
C HIS A 149 11.43 10.06 8.22
N ILE A 150 11.17 11.35 8.43
CA ILE A 150 10.39 12.17 7.51
C ILE A 150 11.25 12.54 6.29
N ILE A 151 10.82 12.12 5.10
CA ILE A 151 11.49 12.37 3.82
C ILE A 151 10.65 13.20 2.85
N THR A 152 9.50 13.74 3.27
CA THR A 152 8.55 14.52 2.44
C THR A 152 9.23 15.56 1.55
N ARG A 153 10.15 16.35 2.12
CA ARG A 153 10.87 17.40 1.36
C ARG A 153 11.74 16.82 0.24
N LYS A 154 12.38 15.66 0.47
CA LYS A 154 13.22 15.00 -0.53
C LYS A 154 12.36 14.44 -1.67
N VAL A 155 11.24 13.80 -1.32
CA VAL A 155 10.26 13.33 -2.30
C VAL A 155 9.72 14.48 -3.15
N THR A 156 9.32 15.58 -2.51
CA THR A 156 8.78 16.78 -3.19
C THR A 156 9.79 17.35 -4.18
N HIS A 157 11.04 17.51 -3.76
CA HIS A 157 12.11 18.01 -4.64
C HIS A 157 12.41 17.09 -5.83
N LEU A 158 12.27 15.77 -5.67
CA LEU A 158 12.41 14.84 -6.79
C LEU A 158 11.22 14.90 -7.75
N SER A 159 10.01 15.12 -7.22
CA SER A 159 8.82 15.30 -8.03
C SER A 159 8.74 16.64 -8.74
N ASP A 160 9.52 17.64 -8.31
CA ASP A 160 9.54 18.97 -8.92
C ASP A 160 9.95 18.87 -10.40
N SER A 161 9.05 19.35 -11.26
CA SER A 161 9.26 19.54 -12.68
C SER A 161 8.52 20.81 -13.10
N SER A 162 9.06 21.54 -14.05
CA SER A 162 8.41 22.70 -14.65
C SER A 162 7.09 22.31 -15.36
N GLY A 163 5.96 22.46 -14.67
CA GLY A 163 4.63 22.71 -15.24
C GLY A 163 3.66 21.53 -15.43
N GLY A 164 2.37 21.82 -15.19
CA GLY A 164 1.30 21.68 -16.19
C GLY A 164 0.18 20.68 -15.89
N ASP A 165 0.48 19.59 -15.19
CA ASP A 165 -0.41 18.44 -15.16
C ASP A 165 -0.52 17.79 -13.78
N PHE A 166 -1.65 17.16 -13.49
CA PHE A 166 -1.86 16.32 -12.31
C PHE A 166 -1.49 14.87 -12.64
N GLY A 167 -1.39 14.03 -11.62
CA GLY A 167 -1.10 12.61 -11.86
C GLY A 167 -0.79 11.85 -10.58
N LEU A 168 -0.02 10.78 -10.74
CA LEU A 168 0.44 9.92 -9.64
C LEU A 168 1.95 9.90 -9.60
N MET A 169 2.52 9.97 -8.40
CA MET A 169 3.92 9.64 -8.18
C MET A 169 4.01 8.37 -7.35
N ASN A 170 4.86 7.43 -7.78
CA ASN A 170 5.26 6.31 -6.97
C ASN A 170 6.61 6.62 -6.34
N VAL A 171 6.72 6.39 -5.04
CA VAL A 171 7.97 6.48 -4.29
C VAL A 171 8.33 5.08 -3.87
N CYS A 172 9.53 4.61 -4.20
CA CYS A 172 9.98 3.24 -3.93
C CYS A 172 11.35 3.26 -3.26
N ALA A 173 11.48 2.56 -2.14
CA ALA A 173 12.75 2.28 -1.48
C ALA A 173 13.35 0.98 -2.02
N LYS A 174 14.57 1.05 -2.55
CA LYS A 174 15.29 -0.11 -3.08
C LYS A 174 16.14 -0.79 -2.01
N HIS A 175 15.49 -1.24 -0.95
CA HIS A 175 16.15 -1.94 0.14
C HIS A 175 15.16 -2.86 0.87
N SER A 176 15.58 -4.06 1.22
CA SER A 176 14.73 -5.03 1.93
C SER A 176 14.54 -4.70 3.42
N GLY A 177 15.47 -3.96 4.01
CA GLY A 177 15.46 -3.60 5.44
C GLY A 177 14.69 -2.32 5.79
N CYS A 178 14.09 -1.63 4.80
CA CYS A 178 13.31 -0.42 5.06
C CYS A 178 11.99 -0.42 4.28
N SER A 179 11.07 0.46 4.66
CA SER A 179 9.74 0.60 4.04
C SER A 179 9.33 2.06 3.94
N LEU A 180 8.27 2.32 3.18
CA LEU A 180 7.71 3.66 3.00
C LEU A 180 6.28 3.72 3.51
N THR A 181 5.94 4.79 4.24
CA THR A 181 4.58 5.03 4.76
C THR A 181 4.20 6.49 4.67
N ILE A 182 2.92 6.77 4.87
CA ILE A 182 2.41 8.13 5.07
C ILE A 182 1.77 8.18 6.44
N ASN A 183 2.25 9.08 7.30
CA ASN A 183 1.71 9.24 8.63
C ASN A 183 1.79 10.69 9.11
N GLU A 184 1.32 10.95 10.32
CA GLU A 184 1.32 12.25 10.94
C GLU A 184 2.71 12.81 11.13
N ASN A 185 2.87 14.08 10.76
CA ASN A 185 4.10 14.85 10.77
C ASN A 185 3.98 16.12 11.63
N ALA A 186 2.92 16.21 12.46
CA ALA A 186 2.72 17.31 13.39
C ALA A 186 3.41 17.06 14.73
N ASP A 187 3.28 15.83 15.24
CA ASP A 187 3.92 15.37 16.48
C ASP A 187 5.14 14.49 16.18
N ALA A 188 6.24 14.78 16.87
CA ALA A 188 7.48 14.00 16.76
C ALA A 188 7.36 12.61 17.40
N ASP A 189 6.50 12.45 18.40
CA ASP A 189 6.33 11.22 19.18
C ASP A 189 5.77 10.09 18.32
N VAL A 190 4.98 10.42 17.29
CA VAL A 190 4.44 9.47 16.30
C VAL A 190 5.56 8.61 15.68
N ARG A 191 6.75 9.17 15.45
CA ARG A 191 7.89 8.43 14.87
C ARG A 191 8.41 7.36 15.83
N THR A 192 8.53 7.71 17.11
CA THR A 192 8.99 6.79 18.15
C THR A 192 7.93 5.72 18.43
N ASP A 193 6.66 6.12 18.45
CA ASP A 193 5.54 5.21 18.70
C ASP A 193 5.31 4.22 17.56
N LEU A 194 5.47 4.64 16.30
CA LEU A 194 5.45 3.74 15.15
C LEU A 194 6.59 2.71 15.23
N GLU A 195 7.81 3.12 15.58
CA GLU A 195 8.92 2.19 15.75
C GLU A 195 8.63 1.18 16.87
N ALA A 196 8.15 1.65 18.02
CA ALA A 196 7.76 0.79 19.14
C ALA A 196 6.66 -0.20 18.72
N ALA A 197 5.67 0.25 17.96
CA ALA A 197 4.62 -0.60 17.40
C ALA A 197 5.17 -1.66 16.43
N PHE A 198 6.08 -1.32 15.52
CA PHE A 198 6.72 -2.30 14.64
C PHE A 198 7.49 -3.36 15.43
N ASN A 199 8.17 -2.96 16.50
CA ASN A 199 8.89 -3.88 17.38
C ASN A 199 7.94 -4.78 18.18
N ARG A 200 6.74 -4.28 18.50
CA ARG A 200 5.70 -5.07 19.18
C ARG A 200 5.02 -6.05 18.23
N LEU A 201 4.77 -5.66 16.99
CA LEU A 201 4.14 -6.49 15.94
C LEU A 201 5.07 -7.59 15.45
N VAL A 202 6.36 -7.29 15.30
CA VAL A 202 7.40 -8.23 14.87
C VAL A 202 8.56 -8.19 15.87
N PRO A 203 8.42 -8.91 17.01
CA PRO A 203 9.42 -8.92 18.08
C PRO A 203 10.72 -9.57 17.62
N GLU A 204 11.84 -8.90 17.87
CA GLU A 204 13.15 -9.39 17.47
C GLU A 204 13.64 -10.52 18.39
N LYS A 205 14.17 -11.57 17.76
CA LYS A 205 14.98 -12.57 18.45
C LYS A 205 16.45 -12.18 18.36
N LYS A 206 17.19 -12.43 19.45
CA LYS A 206 18.63 -12.17 19.50
C LYS A 206 19.34 -12.87 18.33
N GLY A 207 20.10 -12.12 17.54
CA GLY A 207 20.88 -12.62 16.41
C GLY A 207 20.12 -12.77 15.08
N ASP A 208 18.90 -12.24 14.97
CA ASP A 208 18.04 -12.39 13.77
C ASP A 208 17.47 -11.04 13.28
N SER A 209 18.12 -9.92 13.62
CA SER A 209 17.66 -8.54 13.33
C SER A 209 17.31 -8.32 11.86
N THR A 210 18.16 -8.78 10.93
CA THR A 210 17.95 -8.65 9.49
C THR A 210 16.64 -9.28 9.01
N ARG A 211 16.29 -10.49 9.49
CA ARG A 211 15.06 -11.16 9.08
C ARG A 211 13.83 -10.41 9.60
N HIS A 212 13.88 -9.90 10.82
CA HIS A 212 12.77 -9.12 11.38
C HIS A 212 12.60 -7.78 10.65
N ALA A 213 13.71 -7.15 10.24
CA ALA A 213 13.68 -5.94 9.42
C ALA A 213 13.00 -6.20 8.06
N ASN A 214 13.33 -7.32 7.40
CA ASN A 214 12.68 -7.71 6.15
C ASN A 214 11.18 -8.01 6.34
N ILE A 215 10.78 -8.71 7.42
CA ILE A 215 9.35 -8.97 7.71
C ILE A 215 8.60 -7.65 7.93
N LYS A 216 9.15 -6.72 8.72
CA LYS A 216 8.55 -5.39 8.95
C LYS A 216 8.45 -4.60 7.64
N SER A 217 9.48 -4.65 6.81
CA SER A 217 9.45 -4.04 5.47
C SER A 217 8.33 -4.62 4.60
N THR A 218 8.16 -5.94 4.59
CA THR A 218 7.10 -6.60 3.82
C THR A 218 5.68 -6.27 4.33
N LEU A 219 5.47 -6.20 5.64
CA LEU A 219 4.16 -5.84 6.21
C LEU A 219 3.74 -4.39 5.92
N VAL A 220 4.72 -3.51 5.67
CA VAL A 220 4.49 -2.08 5.46
C VAL A 220 4.52 -1.71 3.97
N GLY A 221 5.41 -2.36 3.21
CA GLY A 221 5.61 -2.14 1.79
C GLY A 221 6.82 -1.24 1.46
N PRO A 222 7.59 -1.55 0.40
CA PRO A 222 8.73 -0.73 0.00
C PRO A 222 8.32 0.49 -0.83
N SER A 223 7.05 0.61 -1.22
CA SER A 223 6.57 1.67 -2.09
C SER A 223 5.23 2.24 -1.64
N ILE A 224 5.03 3.53 -1.95
CA ILE A 224 3.76 4.23 -1.78
C ILE A 224 3.43 4.97 -3.08
N THR A 225 2.14 5.19 -3.32
CA THR A 225 1.68 6.01 -4.45
C THR A 225 0.92 7.22 -3.90
N VAL A 226 1.24 8.40 -4.41
CA VAL A 226 0.67 9.68 -3.95
C VAL A 226 0.18 10.48 -5.15
N PRO A 227 -1.04 11.04 -5.14
CA PRO A 227 -1.47 11.95 -6.18
C PRO A 227 -0.67 13.26 -6.13
N TYR A 228 -0.38 13.86 -7.28
CA TYR A 228 0.16 15.21 -7.36
C TYR A 228 -0.76 16.14 -8.14
N ASP A 229 -0.71 17.44 -7.82
CA ASP A 229 -1.49 18.48 -8.47
C ASP A 229 -0.78 19.07 -9.70
N SER A 230 -1.43 20.01 -10.40
CA SER A 230 -0.86 20.68 -11.59
C SER A 230 0.43 21.47 -11.35
N ARG A 231 0.83 21.68 -10.09
CA ARG A 231 2.11 22.28 -9.71
C ARG A 231 3.21 21.22 -9.52
N GLY A 232 2.87 19.93 -9.66
CA GLY A 232 3.74 18.81 -9.37
C GLY A 232 3.86 18.49 -7.88
N SER A 233 3.09 19.17 -7.01
CA SER A 233 3.18 18.99 -5.56
C SER A 233 2.38 17.77 -5.09
N PRO A 234 2.92 16.94 -4.17
CA PRO A 234 2.16 15.85 -3.57
C PRO A 234 0.90 16.34 -2.84
N GLN A 235 -0.25 15.70 -3.07
CA GLN A 235 -1.53 16.05 -2.45
C GLN A 235 -1.74 15.36 -1.10
N LEU A 236 -0.81 15.58 -0.17
CA LEU A 236 -0.91 15.10 1.21
C LEU A 236 -1.95 15.89 2.01
N GLY A 237 -2.53 15.25 3.03
CA GLY A 237 -3.32 15.89 4.08
C GLY A 237 -2.49 16.84 4.94
N THR A 238 -3.16 17.71 5.70
CA THR A 238 -2.51 18.76 6.52
C THR A 238 -1.37 18.21 7.38
N TRP A 239 -1.60 17.05 7.99
CA TRP A 239 -0.67 16.41 8.91
C TRP A 239 0.14 15.30 8.26
N GLN A 240 -0.14 14.91 7.01
CA GLN A 240 0.53 13.79 6.38
C GLN A 240 1.95 14.15 5.92
N GLY A 241 2.91 13.28 6.25
CA GLY A 241 4.26 13.28 5.70
C GLY A 241 4.63 11.91 5.14
N VAL A 242 5.60 11.88 4.22
CA VAL A 242 6.20 10.63 3.72
C VAL A 242 7.33 10.21 4.63
N TYR A 243 7.25 8.98 5.11
CA TYR A 243 8.15 8.38 6.09
C TYR A 243 8.98 7.28 5.43
N LEU A 244 10.28 7.30 5.66
CA LEU A 244 11.18 6.16 5.48
C LEU A 244 11.34 5.47 6.83
N ASN A 245 10.85 4.23 6.95
CA ASN A 245 11.01 3.45 8.17
C ASN A 245 12.22 2.52 8.01
N GLU A 246 13.28 2.84 8.74
CA GLU A 246 14.49 2.04 8.80
C GLU A 246 14.33 0.96 9.88
N HIS A 247 14.20 -0.29 9.46
CA HIS A 247 13.94 -1.40 10.37
C HIS A 247 15.22 -2.12 10.80
N ALA A 248 16.27 -2.04 10.00
CA ALA A 248 17.51 -2.71 10.27
C ALA A 248 18.38 -1.93 11.26
N SER A 249 19.22 -2.65 12.00
CA SER A 249 20.17 -2.02 12.91
C SER A 249 21.40 -1.53 12.12
N PRO A 250 22.10 -0.48 12.60
CA PRO A 250 23.29 0.04 11.92
C PRO A 250 24.41 -0.98 11.70
N HIS A 251 24.44 -2.07 12.46
CA HIS A 251 25.41 -3.16 12.34
C HIS A 251 25.03 -4.21 11.30
N ASP A 252 23.81 -4.16 10.77
CA ASP A 252 23.26 -5.19 9.86
C ASP A 252 23.59 -4.90 8.37
N HIS A 253 24.28 -3.80 8.06
CA HIS A 253 24.53 -3.36 6.68
C HIS A 253 25.95 -2.87 6.41
N ASP A 254 26.53 -3.39 5.32
CA ASP A 254 27.70 -2.79 4.67
C ASP A 254 27.34 -1.52 3.87
N ASP A 255 26.08 -1.39 3.43
CA ASP A 255 25.58 -0.21 2.71
C ASP A 255 25.04 0.87 3.67
N ARG A 256 25.76 2.00 3.68
CA ARG A 256 25.46 3.19 4.48
C ARG A 256 24.49 4.15 3.80
N SER A 257 23.72 3.69 2.81
CA SER A 257 22.76 4.53 2.10
C SER A 257 21.43 3.83 1.80
N ARG A 258 20.39 4.63 1.52
CA ARG A 258 19.08 4.15 1.08
C ARG A 258 18.73 4.81 -0.24
N SER A 259 18.66 4.01 -1.29
CA SER A 259 18.23 4.46 -2.61
C SER A 259 16.72 4.57 -2.67
N ILE A 260 16.23 5.76 -2.98
CA ILE A 260 14.81 6.06 -3.17
C ILE A 260 14.61 6.49 -4.62
N THR A 261 13.67 5.85 -5.31
CA THR A 261 13.23 6.26 -6.65
C THR A 261 11.86 6.90 -6.58
N VAL A 262 11.68 8.00 -7.31
CA VAL A 262 10.38 8.63 -7.56
C VAL A 262 10.07 8.53 -9.04
N THR A 263 8.99 7.83 -9.38
CA THR A 263 8.50 7.68 -10.76
C THR A 263 7.17 8.41 -10.93
N ARG A 264 7.07 9.26 -11.96
CA ARG A 264 5.88 10.07 -12.25
C ARG A 264 5.07 9.48 -13.39
N LEU A 265 3.75 9.44 -13.17
CA LEU A 265 2.71 8.99 -14.07
C LEU A 265 1.78 10.18 -14.33
N PRO A 266 2.00 10.94 -15.42
CA PRO A 266 1.17 12.10 -15.74
C PRO A 266 -0.22 11.67 -16.17
N SER A 267 -1.12 12.65 -16.27
CA SER A 267 -2.44 12.41 -16.83
C SER A 267 -2.32 11.89 -18.27
N SER A 268 -3.30 11.10 -18.67
CA SER A 268 -3.39 10.47 -19.98
C SER A 268 -4.64 10.94 -20.73
N ALA A 269 -4.94 10.35 -21.88
CA ALA A 269 -6.10 10.73 -22.71
C ALA A 269 -7.44 10.71 -21.95
N VAL A 270 -7.62 9.74 -21.03
CA VAL A 270 -8.76 9.70 -20.11
C VAL A 270 -8.23 9.85 -18.70
N ALA A 271 -8.32 11.06 -18.16
CA ALA A 271 -7.85 11.34 -16.81
C ALA A 271 -8.78 12.29 -16.06
N VAL A 272 -8.92 12.07 -14.76
CA VAL A 272 -9.60 12.99 -13.86
C VAL A 272 -9.02 12.86 -12.46
N GLN A 273 -8.90 13.98 -11.77
CA GLN A 273 -8.60 14.00 -10.34
C GLN A 273 -9.66 14.81 -9.62
N LYS A 274 -10.33 14.18 -8.65
CA LYS A 274 -11.39 14.80 -7.85
C LYS A 274 -11.15 14.55 -6.38
N THR A 275 -11.39 15.57 -5.56
CA THR A 275 -11.44 15.42 -4.10
C THR A 275 -12.90 15.36 -3.66
N ILE A 276 -13.26 14.32 -2.93
CA ILE A 276 -14.59 14.16 -2.32
C ILE A 276 -14.49 14.11 -0.81
N ARG A 277 -15.62 14.38 -0.15
CA ARG A 277 -15.78 14.17 1.29
C ARG A 277 -16.65 12.95 1.54
N VAL A 278 -16.18 12.04 2.37
CA VAL A 278 -16.90 10.83 2.78
C VAL A 278 -16.94 10.79 4.30
N THR A 279 -18.14 10.76 4.86
CA THR A 279 -18.33 10.62 6.31
C THR A 279 -18.53 9.16 6.66
N ALA A 280 -17.63 8.60 7.48
CA ALA A 280 -17.84 7.28 8.07
C ALA A 280 -18.96 7.37 9.13
N PRO A 281 -19.89 6.40 9.21
CA PRO A 281 -20.97 6.42 10.21
C PRO A 281 -20.47 6.36 11.66
N SER A 282 -19.37 5.65 11.87
CA SER A 282 -18.72 5.42 13.16
C SER A 282 -17.30 4.92 12.91
N ARG A 283 -16.55 4.64 13.99
CA ARG A 283 -15.42 3.73 13.93
C ARG A 283 -15.80 2.42 13.24
N GLY A 284 -14.89 1.88 12.44
CA GLY A 284 -15.04 0.63 11.69
C GLY A 284 -14.69 0.76 10.22
N CYS A 285 -14.82 -0.35 9.49
CA CYS A 285 -14.53 -0.42 8.07
C CYS A 285 -15.83 -0.39 7.26
N HIS A 286 -15.98 0.60 6.37
CA HIS A 286 -17.23 0.88 5.64
C HIS A 286 -16.99 0.85 4.14
N ALA A 287 -17.80 0.11 3.38
CA ALA A 287 -17.71 0.10 1.93
C ALA A 287 -18.07 1.47 1.31
N ILE A 288 -17.26 1.91 0.36
CA ILE A 288 -17.36 3.23 -0.27
C ILE A 288 -17.20 3.20 -1.80
N THR A 289 -17.18 2.02 -2.44
CA THR A 289 -16.94 1.91 -3.90
C THR A 289 -17.92 2.73 -4.71
N ASP A 290 -19.19 2.76 -4.34
CA ASP A 290 -20.22 3.57 -5.03
C ASP A 290 -19.90 5.06 -4.99
N LYS A 291 -19.33 5.56 -3.88
CA LYS A 291 -18.91 6.95 -3.76
C LYS A 291 -17.70 7.23 -4.65
N VAL A 292 -16.78 6.27 -4.77
CA VAL A 292 -15.63 6.36 -5.67
C VAL A 292 -16.10 6.40 -7.13
N ARG A 293 -16.93 5.43 -7.55
CA ARG A 293 -17.51 5.35 -8.90
C ARG A 293 -18.26 6.63 -9.26
N ALA A 294 -19.20 7.06 -8.41
CA ALA A 294 -20.01 8.24 -8.66
C ALA A 294 -19.17 9.52 -8.82
N ALA A 295 -18.04 9.63 -8.11
CA ALA A 295 -17.16 10.79 -8.23
C ALA A 295 -16.55 10.91 -9.64
N ILE A 296 -16.23 9.81 -10.31
CA ILE A 296 -15.50 9.78 -11.58
C ILE A 296 -16.30 9.22 -12.77
N ASP A 297 -17.60 8.95 -12.60
CA ASP A 297 -18.46 8.23 -13.55
C ASP A 297 -18.32 8.71 -15.01
N ASP A 298 -18.39 10.03 -15.24
CA ASP A 298 -18.30 10.62 -16.58
C ASP A 298 -17.03 10.24 -17.34
N GLN A 299 -15.91 10.08 -16.61
CA GLN A 299 -14.60 9.76 -17.19
C GLN A 299 -14.32 8.26 -17.11
N LEU A 300 -14.83 7.61 -16.06
CA LEU A 300 -14.74 6.17 -15.88
C LEU A 300 -15.39 5.45 -17.06
N ARG A 301 -16.60 5.82 -17.46
CA ARG A 301 -17.33 5.24 -18.61
C ARG A 301 -16.62 5.39 -19.96
N LYS A 302 -15.70 6.35 -20.08
CA LYS A 302 -14.91 6.59 -21.30
C LYS A 302 -13.58 5.83 -21.27
N CYS A 303 -13.26 5.14 -20.18
CA CYS A 303 -12.00 4.47 -19.97
C CYS A 303 -12.12 2.97 -20.27
N THR A 304 -11.56 2.55 -21.40
CA THR A 304 -11.46 1.12 -21.76
C THR A 304 -10.41 0.40 -20.92
N VAL A 305 -9.28 1.05 -20.62
CA VAL A 305 -8.23 0.48 -19.77
C VAL A 305 -7.54 1.57 -18.95
N GLY A 306 -7.35 1.32 -17.65
CA GLY A 306 -6.78 2.33 -16.76
C GLY A 306 -6.49 1.85 -15.36
N VAL A 307 -6.14 2.82 -14.52
CA VAL A 307 -6.03 2.66 -13.06
C VAL A 307 -6.76 3.81 -12.36
N VAL A 308 -7.41 3.49 -11.25
CA VAL A 308 -7.93 4.45 -10.28
C VAL A 308 -7.10 4.35 -9.01
N HIS A 309 -6.51 5.46 -8.60
CA HIS A 309 -5.94 5.60 -7.28
C HIS A 309 -6.94 6.27 -6.35
N VAL A 310 -7.28 5.62 -5.24
CA VAL A 310 -8.10 6.19 -4.18
C VAL A 310 -7.19 6.48 -2.99
N PHE A 311 -7.07 7.75 -2.60
CA PHE A 311 -6.12 8.21 -1.61
C PHE A 311 -6.81 9.03 -0.51
N ILE A 312 -6.63 8.66 0.75
CA ILE A 312 -7.20 9.37 1.90
C ILE A 312 -6.20 10.38 2.48
N LYS A 313 -6.66 11.61 2.70
CA LYS A 313 -5.86 12.71 3.26
C LYS A 313 -5.92 12.77 4.79
N HIS A 314 -5.85 11.62 5.45
CA HIS A 314 -5.99 11.45 6.91
C HIS A 314 -4.96 10.45 7.43
N THR A 315 -4.54 10.62 8.68
CA THR A 315 -3.43 9.86 9.30
C THR A 315 -3.93 8.76 10.24
N SER A 316 -5.15 8.88 10.75
CA SER A 316 -5.83 7.91 11.62
C SER A 316 -7.03 7.22 10.95
N ALA A 317 -7.08 7.24 9.62
CA ALA A 317 -8.00 6.46 8.80
C ALA A 317 -7.24 5.90 7.59
N SER A 318 -7.68 4.77 7.05
CA SER A 318 -7.02 4.12 5.91
C SER A 318 -8.01 3.62 4.86
N LEU A 319 -7.44 3.13 3.77
CA LEU A 319 -8.17 2.51 2.67
C LEU A 319 -7.64 1.11 2.44
N THR A 320 -8.54 0.17 2.21
CA THR A 320 -8.22 -1.16 1.68
C THR A 320 -9.33 -1.54 0.72
N PHE A 321 -9.20 -2.66 0.02
CA PHE A 321 -10.36 -3.30 -0.60
C PHE A 321 -10.35 -4.78 -0.24
N ASN A 322 -11.53 -5.38 -0.15
CA ASN A 322 -11.68 -6.79 0.20
C ASN A 322 -13.07 -7.30 -0.19
N ASP A 323 -13.37 -8.55 0.15
CA ASP A 323 -14.62 -9.25 -0.14
C ASP A 323 -15.86 -8.39 0.09
N GLY A 324 -16.64 -8.19 -0.97
CA GLY A 324 -17.83 -7.34 -1.01
C GLY A 324 -19.15 -8.10 -0.90
N ILE A 325 -19.13 -9.45 -0.86
CA ILE A 325 -20.37 -10.26 -0.86
C ILE A 325 -21.23 -9.94 0.37
N ASP A 326 -20.60 -9.80 1.53
CA ASP A 326 -21.24 -9.25 2.74
C ASP A 326 -20.33 -8.16 3.31
N ALA A 327 -20.42 -6.97 2.71
CA ALA A 327 -19.53 -5.88 3.05
C ALA A 327 -19.67 -5.41 4.51
N VAL A 328 -20.85 -5.56 5.11
CA VAL A 328 -21.08 -5.20 6.52
C VAL A 328 -20.35 -6.18 7.43
N GLN A 329 -20.46 -7.48 7.17
CA GLN A 329 -19.75 -8.50 7.94
C GLN A 329 -18.24 -8.39 7.74
N THR A 330 -17.76 -8.26 6.51
CA THR A 330 -16.34 -8.03 6.22
C THR A 330 -15.83 -6.80 6.98
N GLY A 331 -16.57 -5.70 6.95
CA GLY A 331 -16.22 -4.48 7.67
C GLY A 331 -16.07 -4.68 9.18
N ARG A 332 -16.99 -5.42 9.82
CA ARG A 332 -16.93 -5.77 11.25
C ARG A 332 -15.73 -6.66 11.58
N LEU A 333 -15.41 -7.62 10.72
CA LEU A 333 -14.29 -8.53 10.90
C LEU A 333 -12.95 -7.80 10.81
N LEU A 334 -12.80 -6.92 9.82
CA LEU A 334 -11.61 -6.08 9.67
C LEU A 334 -11.40 -5.20 10.92
N GLU A 335 -12.45 -4.54 11.41
CA GLU A 335 -12.37 -3.71 12.62
C GLU A 335 -11.98 -4.52 13.86
N LYS A 336 -12.64 -5.66 14.07
CA LYS A 336 -12.32 -6.57 15.19
C LYS A 336 -10.87 -7.02 15.14
N ALA A 337 -10.38 -7.39 13.96
CA ALA A 337 -9.01 -7.83 13.75
C ALA A 337 -8.00 -6.70 13.97
N LEU A 338 -8.26 -5.50 13.46
CA LEU A 338 -7.40 -4.34 13.68
C LEU A 338 -7.27 -4.00 15.17
N ASN A 339 -8.36 -4.09 15.93
CA ASN A 339 -8.34 -3.89 17.39
C ASN A 339 -7.62 -5.02 18.15
N HIS A 340 -7.55 -6.22 17.57
CA HIS A 340 -6.75 -7.32 18.09
C HIS A 340 -5.25 -7.12 17.80
N ILE A 341 -4.91 -6.78 16.56
CA ILE A 341 -3.53 -6.58 16.09
C ILE A 341 -2.89 -5.37 16.77
N VAL A 342 -3.64 -4.26 16.86
CA VAL A 342 -3.21 -3.00 17.46
C VAL A 342 -4.22 -2.57 18.53
N PRO A 343 -4.13 -3.14 19.75
CA PRO A 343 -5.06 -2.87 20.82
C PRO A 343 -4.78 -1.53 21.49
N GLU A 344 -5.84 -0.85 21.92
CA GLU A 344 -5.79 0.46 22.60
C GLU A 344 -4.97 0.45 23.89
N LYS A 345 -4.81 -0.71 24.54
CA LYS A 345 -3.97 -0.82 25.74
C LYS A 345 -2.51 -0.40 25.51
N TRP A 346 -2.00 -0.45 24.28
CA TRP A 346 -0.65 0.03 23.94
C TRP A 346 -0.44 1.50 24.30
N HIS A 347 -1.52 2.28 24.30
CA HIS A 347 -1.54 3.66 24.79
C HIS A 347 -0.99 3.80 26.21
N HIS A 348 -1.26 2.83 27.08
CA HIS A 348 -0.77 2.83 28.47
C HIS A 348 0.50 2.01 28.67
N GLU A 349 0.99 1.32 27.63
CA GLU A 349 2.17 0.47 27.71
C GLU A 349 3.44 1.20 27.26
N PHE A 350 3.40 1.90 26.12
CA PHE A 350 4.61 2.48 25.52
C PHE A 350 4.40 3.70 24.61
N PHE A 351 3.16 4.09 24.28
CA PHE A 351 2.95 5.28 23.46
C PHE A 351 3.20 6.58 24.23
N GLN A 352 3.80 7.55 23.54
CA GLN A 352 4.02 8.91 24.02
C GLN A 352 2.96 9.86 23.46
N HIS A 353 2.54 9.65 22.21
CA HIS A 353 1.45 10.35 21.56
C HIS A 353 0.08 9.93 22.16
N THR A 354 -0.30 10.62 23.24
CA THR A 354 -1.41 10.20 24.11
C THR A 354 -2.48 11.28 24.33
N LEU A 355 -2.29 12.48 23.79
CA LEU A 355 -3.15 13.63 24.11
C LEU A 355 -4.59 13.51 23.60
N GLU A 356 -4.82 12.84 22.47
CA GLU A 356 -6.16 12.69 21.90
C GLU A 356 -6.86 11.37 22.25
N GLY A 357 -6.33 10.64 23.24
CA GLY A 357 -6.94 9.42 23.77
C GLY A 357 -6.38 8.11 23.19
N PRO A 358 -6.90 6.96 23.67
CA PRO A 358 -6.29 5.64 23.44
C PRO A 358 -6.49 5.11 22.01
N ASP A 359 -7.47 5.61 21.27
CA ASP A 359 -7.73 5.22 19.89
C ASP A 359 -6.87 5.97 18.86
N ASP A 360 -6.13 6.99 19.29
CA ASP A 360 -5.40 7.88 18.39
C ASP A 360 -4.17 7.22 17.77
N MET A 361 -3.12 7.05 18.57
CA MET A 361 -1.88 6.43 18.10
C MET A 361 -2.11 5.02 17.56
N THR A 362 -3.10 4.28 18.11
CA THR A 362 -3.48 2.99 17.51
C THR A 362 -4.08 3.15 16.11
N GLY A 363 -4.86 4.19 15.85
CA GLY A 363 -5.33 4.57 14.52
C GLY A 363 -4.20 4.90 13.55
N HIS A 364 -3.14 5.57 14.01
CA HIS A 364 -1.93 5.83 13.21
C HIS A 364 -1.15 4.56 12.84
N VAL A 365 -1.09 3.58 13.75
CA VAL A 365 -0.45 2.28 13.45
C VAL A 365 -1.31 1.47 12.48
N LYS A 366 -2.64 1.43 12.69
CA LYS A 366 -3.58 0.72 11.81
C LYS A 366 -3.58 1.30 10.40
N SER A 367 -3.50 2.62 10.28
CA SER A 367 -3.44 3.28 8.97
C SER A 367 -2.14 2.97 8.22
N THR A 368 -1.02 2.83 8.93
CA THR A 368 0.25 2.36 8.37
C THR A 368 0.14 0.94 7.79
N LEU A 369 -0.53 0.02 8.49
CA LEU A 369 -0.68 -1.37 8.03
C LEU A 369 -1.58 -1.51 6.80
N PHE A 370 -2.69 -0.76 6.74
CA PHE A 370 -3.62 -0.85 5.59
C PHE A 370 -3.31 0.15 4.47
N THR A 371 -2.44 1.14 4.75
CA THR A 371 -1.99 2.23 3.88
C THR A 371 -3.02 3.36 3.64
N ALA A 372 -2.52 4.50 3.15
CA ALA A 372 -3.33 5.68 2.84
C ALA A 372 -4.02 5.61 1.46
N GLY A 373 -3.80 4.57 0.66
CA GLY A 373 -4.42 4.50 -0.66
C GLY A 373 -4.27 3.16 -1.35
N CYS A 374 -5.15 2.90 -2.30
CA CYS A 374 -5.15 1.67 -3.09
C CYS A 374 -5.23 2.00 -4.59
N MET A 375 -4.59 1.14 -5.39
CA MET A 375 -4.58 1.22 -6.86
C MET A 375 -5.50 0.14 -7.41
N LEU A 376 -6.54 0.55 -8.14
CA LEU A 376 -7.59 -0.31 -8.65
C LEU A 376 -7.53 -0.32 -10.18
N PRO A 377 -7.57 -1.49 -10.84
CA PRO A 377 -7.61 -1.56 -12.29
C PRO A 377 -8.97 -1.06 -12.81
N VAL A 378 -8.97 -0.48 -14.01
CA VAL A 378 -10.18 -0.12 -14.77
C VAL A 378 -10.21 -0.92 -16.05
N ALA A 379 -11.37 -1.48 -16.37
CA ALA A 379 -11.64 -2.15 -17.63
C ALA A 379 -13.06 -1.82 -18.08
N ASP A 380 -13.23 -1.58 -19.38
CA ASP A 380 -14.54 -1.47 -20.03
C ASP A 380 -15.52 -0.52 -19.34
N GLY A 381 -15.00 0.62 -18.87
CA GLY A 381 -15.82 1.67 -18.29
C GLY A 381 -16.15 1.51 -16.80
N ASP A 382 -15.55 0.55 -16.09
CA ASP A 382 -15.75 0.37 -14.64
C ASP A 382 -14.46 -0.08 -13.91
N ILE A 383 -14.48 0.03 -12.58
CA ILE A 383 -13.44 -0.47 -11.68
C ILE A 383 -13.49 -2.01 -11.65
N ASN A 384 -12.40 -2.66 -12.08
CA ASN A 384 -12.30 -4.10 -12.29
C ASN A 384 -11.73 -4.83 -11.06
N ILE A 385 -12.42 -4.74 -9.92
CA ILE A 385 -11.97 -5.37 -8.66
C ILE A 385 -12.74 -6.65 -8.33
N GLY A 386 -13.48 -7.23 -9.28
CA GLY A 386 -14.31 -8.41 -9.04
C GLY A 386 -15.36 -8.18 -7.96
N GLY A 387 -15.68 -9.22 -7.17
CA GLY A 387 -16.64 -9.15 -6.07
C GLY A 387 -16.12 -8.44 -4.80
N ASN A 388 -15.16 -7.54 -4.92
CA ASN A 388 -14.60 -6.78 -3.79
C ASN A 388 -15.21 -5.37 -3.70
N GLU A 389 -15.09 -4.79 -2.52
CA GLU A 389 -15.46 -3.42 -2.19
C GLU A 389 -14.25 -2.66 -1.64
N VAL A 390 -14.14 -1.37 -1.96
CA VAL A 390 -13.22 -0.43 -1.33
C VAL A 390 -13.79 -0.05 0.03
N TYR A 391 -12.99 -0.20 1.09
CA TYR A 391 -13.35 0.13 2.46
C TYR A 391 -12.63 1.39 2.93
N LEU A 392 -13.39 2.33 3.50
CA LEU A 392 -12.90 3.36 4.38
C LEU A 392 -12.83 2.81 5.80
N CYS A 393 -11.62 2.67 6.33
CA CYS A 393 -11.37 2.21 7.69
C CYS A 393 -11.19 3.41 8.62
N GLU A 394 -12.23 3.72 9.38
CA GLU A 394 -12.25 4.76 10.40
C GLU A 394 -11.75 4.17 11.73
N HIS A 395 -10.57 4.58 12.20
CA HIS A 395 -9.97 3.97 13.40
C HIS A 395 -10.31 4.69 14.71
N ARG A 396 -10.87 5.92 14.65
CA ARG A 396 -11.17 6.75 15.82
C ARG A 396 -12.64 6.66 16.23
N ASN A 397 -12.92 6.63 17.54
CA ASN A 397 -14.27 6.66 18.10
C ASN A 397 -14.92 8.03 17.92
N THR A 398 -14.16 9.09 18.24
CA THR A 398 -14.49 10.47 17.90
C THR A 398 -13.55 10.86 16.78
N GLY A 399 -14.06 10.96 15.54
CA GLY A 399 -13.19 11.16 14.39
C GLY A 399 -12.29 12.40 14.51
N GLY A 400 -11.19 12.43 13.73
CA GLY A 400 -10.08 13.35 13.90
C GLY A 400 -10.39 14.84 14.09
N TRP A 401 -9.39 15.54 14.63
CA TRP A 401 -9.45 16.94 15.09
C TRP A 401 -10.22 17.87 14.12
N GLY A 402 -11.28 18.51 14.64
CA GLY A 402 -12.06 19.53 13.92
C GLY A 402 -12.98 19.03 12.79
N GLY A 403 -13.08 17.71 12.56
CA GLY A 403 -13.82 17.16 11.40
C GLY A 403 -14.71 15.94 11.68
N GLY A 404 -14.73 15.40 12.91
CA GLY A 404 -15.45 14.17 13.21
C GLY A 404 -15.03 13.04 12.27
N HIS A 405 -15.96 12.18 11.88
CA HIS A 405 -15.71 11.06 10.93
C HIS A 405 -15.69 11.49 9.45
N ASN A 406 -15.53 12.78 9.14
CA ASN A 406 -15.49 13.26 7.77
C ASN A 406 -14.07 13.13 7.19
N ARG A 407 -13.95 12.42 6.07
CA ARG A 407 -12.68 12.08 5.42
C ARG A 407 -12.60 12.67 4.03
N SER A 408 -11.44 13.24 3.72
CA SER A 408 -11.14 13.84 2.42
C SER A 408 -10.40 12.81 1.59
N ILE A 409 -10.95 12.45 0.44
CA ILE A 409 -10.44 11.41 -0.43
C ILE A 409 -10.17 12.00 -1.81
N VAL A 410 -8.94 11.84 -2.30
CA VAL A 410 -8.54 12.17 -3.66
C VAL A 410 -8.65 10.92 -4.52
N ILE A 411 -9.41 11.02 -5.60
CA ILE A 411 -9.59 9.95 -6.59
C ILE A 411 -8.90 10.42 -7.87
N THR A 412 -7.94 9.66 -8.35
CA THR A 412 -7.20 9.95 -9.60
C THR A 412 -7.38 8.79 -10.57
N LEU A 413 -8.06 9.02 -11.69
CA LEU A 413 -8.14 8.09 -12.82
C LEU A 413 -7.07 8.47 -13.85
N ILE A 414 -6.30 7.48 -14.28
CA ILE A 414 -5.39 7.56 -15.44
C ILE A 414 -5.72 6.38 -16.35
N GLY A 415 -6.14 6.66 -17.58
CA GLY A 415 -6.63 5.64 -18.50
C GLY A 415 -6.61 6.03 -19.98
N GLN A 416 -7.13 5.12 -20.80
CA GLN A 416 -7.25 5.24 -22.25
C GLN A 416 -8.66 4.89 -22.69
N ALA A 417 -9.12 5.56 -23.75
CA ALA A 417 -10.39 5.29 -24.40
C ALA A 417 -10.32 4.06 -25.31
#